data_AF-A0A536F934-F1
#
_entry.id   AF-A0A536F934-F1
#
_cell.length_a   1.000
_cell.length_b   1.000
_cell.length_c   1.000
_cell.angle_alpha   90.00
_cell.angle_beta   90.00
_cell.angle_gamma   90.00
#
_symmetry.space_group_name_H-M   'P 1'
#
loop_
_entity.id
_entity.type
_entity.pdbx_description
1 polymer ?
#
loop_
_entity_poly.entity_id
_entity_poly.type
_entity_poly.pdbx_seq_one_letter_code
_entity_poly.pdbx_strand_id
1 'polypeptide(L)'
;MTRAHTTMLARQVSALKKPSLPLWAANQLRDQAMLGELRSGAQALVKAQAAAATGRSNAGRDLRAASERFQRSLEAAGTAAVTKLREGSHATGEETLRRIREILRLAALEGGDTWDRLQKGALASEPRPGEDMLEMFAAGAAPVAGRRGEQAEARRAAELAQRAARADDELAERATATARRLRQEATEAAARAAAAEDEAARARAQAKKSQRASRPRGSS
;
A
#
# COMPACT_ATOMS: atom_id res chain seq x y z
N MET A 1 -38.38 -8.61 -37.49
CA MET A 1 -37.66 -9.67 -36.74
C MET A 1 -36.70 -9.11 -35.67
N THR A 2 -37.00 -7.98 -35.02
CA THR A 2 -36.02 -7.29 -34.14
C THR A 2 -36.38 -7.30 -32.65
N ARG A 3 -37.66 -7.35 -32.29
CA ARG A 3 -38.11 -7.26 -30.88
C ARG A 3 -37.80 -8.52 -30.05
N ALA A 4 -37.94 -9.71 -30.65
CA ALA A 4 -37.72 -10.98 -29.96
C ALA A 4 -36.23 -11.23 -29.61
N HIS A 5 -35.31 -10.82 -30.49
CA HIS A 5 -33.88 -10.90 -30.23
C HIS A 5 -33.45 -10.01 -29.04
N THR A 6 -33.97 -8.79 -28.95
CA THR A 6 -33.65 -7.87 -27.85
C THR A 6 -34.14 -8.40 -26.50
N THR A 7 -35.33 -9.01 -26.45
CA THR A 7 -35.88 -9.61 -25.22
C THR A 7 -35.09 -10.85 -24.77
N MET A 8 -34.59 -11.65 -25.70
CA MET A 8 -33.76 -12.81 -25.40
C MET A 8 -32.37 -12.41 -24.90
N LEU A 9 -31.75 -11.40 -25.54
CA LEU A 9 -30.48 -10.82 -25.09
C LEU A 9 -30.61 -10.20 -23.70
N ALA A 10 -31.69 -9.45 -23.44
CA ALA A 10 -31.94 -8.84 -22.14
C ALA A 10 -32.12 -9.90 -21.03
N ARG A 11 -32.79 -11.01 -21.33
CA ARG A 11 -32.92 -12.15 -20.40
C ARG A 11 -31.57 -12.82 -20.14
N GLN A 12 -30.77 -13.06 -21.17
CA GLN A 12 -29.41 -13.60 -21.04
C GLN A 12 -28.50 -12.69 -20.23
N VAL A 13 -28.59 -11.36 -20.40
CA VAL A 13 -27.84 -10.36 -19.63
C VAL A 13 -28.33 -10.27 -18.18
N SER A 14 -29.64 -10.40 -17.93
CA SER A 14 -30.18 -10.42 -16.57
C SER A 14 -29.81 -11.67 -15.76
N ALA A 15 -29.54 -12.79 -16.44
CA ALA A 15 -29.07 -14.02 -15.83
C ALA A 15 -27.55 -14.02 -15.54
N LEU A 16 -26.79 -13.10 -16.15
CA LEU A 16 -25.39 -12.90 -15.84
C LEU A 16 -25.27 -12.19 -14.49
N LYS A 17 -24.62 -12.88 -13.53
CA LYS A 17 -24.29 -12.29 -12.23
C LYS A 17 -23.48 -11.02 -12.47
N LYS A 18 -23.94 -9.90 -11.90
CA LYS A 18 -23.21 -8.62 -11.98
C LYS A 18 -21.76 -8.88 -11.53
N PRO A 19 -20.74 -8.49 -12.33
CA PRO A 19 -19.36 -8.62 -11.91
C PRO A 19 -19.16 -7.83 -10.61
N SER A 20 -18.28 -8.32 -9.74
CA SER A 20 -17.89 -7.55 -8.57
C SER A 20 -17.28 -6.21 -9.02
N LEU A 21 -17.44 -5.14 -8.23
CA LEU A 21 -16.85 -3.84 -8.55
C LEU A 21 -15.33 -3.92 -8.79
N PRO A 22 -14.54 -4.68 -8.00
CA PRO A 22 -13.12 -4.90 -8.29
C PRO A 22 -12.86 -5.55 -9.65
N LEU A 23 -13.65 -6.58 -10.02
CA LEU A 23 -13.51 -7.27 -11.30
C LEU A 23 -13.87 -6.38 -12.48
N TRP A 24 -14.97 -5.61 -12.35
CA TRP A 24 -15.34 -4.61 -13.33
C TRP A 24 -14.20 -3.60 -13.53
N ALA A 25 -13.65 -3.05 -12.44
CA ALA A 25 -12.58 -2.06 -12.50
C ALA A 25 -11.31 -2.59 -13.18
N ALA A 26 -10.92 -3.83 -12.86
CA ALA A 26 -9.80 -4.50 -13.50
C ALA A 26 -10.02 -4.67 -15.02
N ASN A 27 -11.23 -5.03 -15.44
CA ASN A 27 -11.60 -5.14 -16.86
C ASN A 27 -11.63 -3.80 -17.61
N GLN A 28 -11.72 -2.67 -16.90
CA GLN A 28 -11.66 -1.34 -17.51
C GLN A 28 -10.22 -0.90 -17.82
N LEU A 29 -9.20 -1.59 -17.32
CA LEU A 29 -7.80 -1.35 -17.69
C LEU A 29 -7.56 -1.88 -19.10
N ARG A 30 -7.60 -0.97 -20.08
CA ARG A 30 -7.32 -1.28 -21.50
C ARG A 30 -5.99 -0.71 -21.99
N ASP A 31 -5.22 -0.10 -21.09
CA ASP A 31 -3.89 0.43 -21.38
C ASP A 31 -2.90 -0.73 -21.53
N GLN A 32 -2.56 -1.05 -22.78
CA GLN A 32 -1.67 -2.16 -23.11
C GLN A 32 -0.23 -1.92 -22.66
N ALA A 33 0.23 -0.66 -22.60
CA ALA A 33 1.58 -0.36 -22.13
C ALA A 33 1.68 -0.62 -20.62
N MET A 34 0.70 -0.16 -19.86
CA MET A 34 0.63 -0.39 -18.42
C MET A 34 0.51 -1.88 -18.08
N LEU A 35 -0.37 -2.61 -18.79
CA LEU A 35 -0.49 -4.06 -18.61
C LEU A 35 0.80 -4.78 -19.03
N GLY A 36 1.46 -4.36 -20.10
CA GLY A 36 2.75 -4.89 -20.53
C GLY A 36 3.84 -4.75 -19.46
N GLU A 37 3.95 -3.58 -18.82
CA GLU A 37 4.88 -3.33 -17.72
C GLU A 37 4.56 -4.19 -16.49
N LEU A 38 3.28 -4.37 -16.16
CA LEU A 38 2.84 -5.25 -15.09
C LEU A 38 3.27 -6.70 -15.34
N ARG A 39 3.05 -7.21 -16.55
CA ARG A 39 3.42 -8.58 -16.93
C ARG A 39 4.94 -8.78 -16.96
N SER A 40 5.68 -7.82 -17.52
CA SER A 40 7.14 -7.86 -17.54
C SER A 40 7.71 -7.86 -16.11
N GLY A 41 7.16 -7.04 -15.22
CA GLY A 41 7.51 -7.03 -13.80
C GLY A 41 7.25 -8.37 -13.10
N ALA A 42 6.09 -8.98 -13.36
CA ALA A 42 5.74 -10.29 -12.82
C ALA A 42 6.70 -11.39 -13.29
N GLN A 43 7.04 -11.42 -14.58
CA GLN A 43 8.00 -12.38 -15.14
C GLN A 43 9.42 -12.20 -14.59
N ALA A 44 9.85 -10.94 -14.43
CA ALA A 44 11.14 -10.63 -13.83
C ALA A 44 11.20 -11.09 -12.36
N LEU A 45 10.11 -10.93 -11.61
CA LEU A 45 10.00 -11.40 -10.23
C LEU A 45 10.13 -12.92 -10.15
N VAL A 46 9.36 -13.66 -10.94
CA VAL A 46 9.42 -15.13 -11.00
C VAL A 46 10.83 -15.62 -11.36
N LYS A 47 11.46 -14.99 -12.36
CA LYS A 47 12.84 -15.31 -12.76
C LYS A 47 13.84 -15.05 -11.65
N ALA A 48 13.69 -13.95 -10.92
CA ALA A 48 14.57 -13.60 -9.81
C ALA A 48 14.38 -14.53 -8.61
N GLN A 49 13.15 -14.96 -8.32
CA GLN A 49 12.86 -15.98 -7.30
C GLN A 49 13.53 -17.32 -7.64
N ALA A 50 13.41 -17.78 -8.89
CA ALA A 50 14.08 -18.99 -9.35
C ALA A 50 15.62 -18.89 -9.24
N ALA A 51 16.20 -17.75 -9.62
CA ALA A 51 17.65 -17.52 -9.51
C ALA A 51 18.14 -17.46 -8.04
N ALA A 52 17.29 -17.01 -7.13
CA ALA A 52 17.57 -17.01 -5.69
C ALA A 52 17.58 -18.42 -5.11
N ALA A 53 16.64 -19.27 -5.53
CA ALA A 53 16.60 -20.68 -5.12
C ALA A 53 17.86 -21.45 -5.56
N THR A 54 18.50 -21.06 -6.67
CA THR A 54 19.73 -21.70 -7.16
C THR A 54 21.03 -21.09 -6.61
N GLY A 55 20.97 -20.18 -5.62
CA GLY A 55 22.15 -19.66 -4.92
C GLY A 55 23.05 -18.70 -5.72
N ARG A 56 22.52 -17.99 -6.72
CA ARG A 56 23.31 -17.05 -7.53
C ARG A 56 23.78 -15.85 -6.69
N SER A 57 25.04 -15.44 -6.84
CA SER A 57 25.69 -14.41 -5.99
C SER A 57 25.01 -13.03 -5.96
N ASN A 58 24.20 -12.68 -6.96
CA ASN A 58 23.45 -11.42 -7.02
C ASN A 58 21.94 -11.58 -6.78
N ALA A 59 21.46 -12.79 -6.50
CA ALA A 59 20.03 -13.08 -6.54
C ALA A 59 19.20 -12.27 -5.53
N GLY A 60 19.73 -11.99 -4.35
CA GLY A 60 19.02 -11.18 -3.35
C GLY A 60 18.82 -9.72 -3.77
N ARG A 61 19.76 -9.15 -4.54
CA ARG A 61 19.63 -7.79 -5.10
C ARG A 61 18.63 -7.78 -6.24
N ASP A 62 18.75 -8.74 -7.15
CA ASP A 62 17.87 -8.86 -8.32
C ASP A 62 16.43 -9.13 -7.92
N LEU A 63 16.21 -9.98 -6.90
CA LEU A 63 14.89 -10.25 -6.34
C LEU A 63 14.25 -9.00 -5.74
N ARG A 64 15.02 -8.23 -4.96
CA ARG A 64 14.52 -6.98 -4.35
C ARG A 64 14.15 -5.96 -5.42
N ALA A 65 15.01 -5.76 -6.42
CA ALA A 65 14.75 -4.86 -7.54
C ALA A 65 13.53 -5.29 -8.38
N ALA A 66 13.39 -6.59 -8.67
CA ALA A 66 12.24 -7.13 -9.40
C ALA A 66 10.94 -6.97 -8.60
N SER A 67 10.99 -7.23 -7.29
CA SER A 67 9.85 -7.03 -6.39
C SER A 67 9.41 -5.57 -6.34
N GLU A 68 10.34 -4.62 -6.20
CA GLU A 68 10.03 -3.19 -6.21
C GLU A 68 9.46 -2.71 -7.54
N ARG A 69 9.99 -3.23 -8.67
CA ARG A 69 9.43 -2.91 -10.00
C ARG A 69 7.99 -3.43 -10.13
N PHE A 70 7.75 -4.68 -9.74
CA PHE A 70 6.42 -5.27 -9.80
C PHE A 70 5.41 -4.57 -8.87
N GLN A 71 5.83 -4.22 -7.64
CA GLN A 71 4.97 -3.49 -6.71
C GLN A 71 4.58 -2.11 -7.25
N ARG A 72 5.52 -1.37 -7.85
CA ARG A 72 5.24 -0.06 -8.46
C ARG A 72 4.28 -0.16 -9.64
N SER A 73 4.44 -1.15 -10.52
CA SER A 73 3.52 -1.33 -11.64
C SER A 73 2.13 -1.77 -11.17
N LEU A 74 2.05 -2.59 -10.12
CA LEU A 74 0.79 -2.99 -9.49
C LEU A 74 0.06 -1.81 -8.85
N GLU A 75 0.78 -0.92 -8.17
CA GLU A 75 0.22 0.29 -7.57
C GLU A 75 -0.30 1.26 -8.61
N ALA A 76 0.45 1.46 -9.70
CA ALA A 76 0.02 2.29 -10.83
C ALA A 76 -1.24 1.73 -11.49
N ALA A 77 -1.28 0.42 -11.78
CA ALA A 77 -2.44 -0.23 -12.38
C ALA A 77 -3.66 -0.21 -11.46
N GLY A 78 -3.48 -0.46 -10.16
CA GLY A 78 -4.56 -0.37 -9.17
C GLY A 78 -5.13 1.05 -9.05
N THR A 79 -4.26 2.07 -9.08
CA THR A 79 -4.69 3.47 -9.05
C THR A 79 -5.48 3.84 -10.31
N ALA A 80 -5.02 3.41 -11.48
CA ALA A 80 -5.73 3.62 -12.74
C ALA A 80 -7.11 2.95 -12.75
N ALA A 81 -7.23 1.73 -12.22
CA ALA A 81 -8.51 1.04 -12.08
C ALA A 81 -9.46 1.74 -11.09
N VAL A 82 -8.94 2.30 -9.99
CA VAL A 82 -9.73 3.14 -9.08
C VAL A 82 -10.22 4.43 -9.77
N THR A 83 -9.41 5.03 -10.64
CA THR A 83 -9.87 6.15 -11.47
C THR A 83 -11.07 5.74 -12.33
N LYS A 84 -11.06 4.53 -12.90
CA LYS A 84 -12.23 3.99 -13.63
C LYS A 84 -13.47 3.80 -12.77
N LEU A 85 -13.31 3.40 -11.51
CA LEU A 85 -14.43 3.36 -10.57
C LEU A 85 -15.03 4.76 -10.33
N ARG A 86 -14.18 5.78 -10.17
CA ARG A 86 -14.65 7.17 -9.98
C ARG A 86 -15.36 7.71 -11.21
N GLU A 87 -14.82 7.47 -12.40
CA GLU A 87 -15.47 7.81 -13.68
C GLU A 87 -16.84 7.14 -13.81
N GLY A 88 -16.97 5.89 -13.33
CA GLY A 88 -18.23 5.14 -13.27
C GLY A 88 -19.16 5.50 -12.10
N SER A 89 -18.83 6.52 -11.30
CA SER A 89 -19.58 6.91 -10.08
C SER A 89 -19.76 5.77 -9.07
N HIS A 90 -18.77 4.87 -8.96
CA HIS A 90 -18.75 3.78 -8.00
C HIS A 90 -18.01 4.17 -6.72
N ALA A 91 -18.42 3.60 -5.58
CA ALA A 91 -17.72 3.78 -4.31
C ALA A 91 -16.30 3.24 -4.37
N THR A 92 -15.33 4.02 -3.89
CA THR A 92 -13.92 3.63 -3.82
C THR A 92 -13.50 3.48 -2.36
N GLY A 93 -13.41 2.24 -1.87
CA GLY A 93 -12.85 1.91 -0.55
C GLY A 93 -11.47 1.27 -0.63
N GLU A 94 -10.73 1.28 0.47
CA GLU A 94 -9.41 0.61 0.57
C GLU A 94 -9.50 -0.88 0.26
N GLU A 95 -10.57 -1.54 0.73
CA GLU A 95 -10.83 -2.95 0.43
C GLU A 95 -11.02 -3.19 -1.07
N THR A 96 -11.70 -2.28 -1.76
CA THR A 96 -11.91 -2.37 -3.21
C THR A 96 -10.57 -2.24 -3.95
N LEU A 97 -9.73 -1.28 -3.55
CA LEU A 97 -8.38 -1.12 -4.11
C LEU A 97 -7.50 -2.35 -3.83
N ARG A 98 -7.54 -2.88 -2.60
CA ARG A 98 -6.83 -4.11 -2.23
C ARG A 98 -7.26 -5.26 -3.14
N ARG A 99 -8.56 -5.44 -3.35
CA ARG A 99 -9.09 -6.53 -4.18
C ARG A 99 -8.76 -6.35 -5.66
N ILE A 100 -8.78 -5.13 -6.18
CA ILE A 100 -8.32 -4.82 -7.54
C ILE A 100 -6.86 -5.21 -7.72
N ARG A 101 -5.99 -4.77 -6.80
CA ARG A 101 -4.56 -5.12 -6.84
C ARG A 101 -4.37 -6.64 -6.80
N GLU A 102 -5.14 -7.36 -5.99
CA GLU A 102 -5.05 -8.81 -5.94
C GLU A 102 -5.43 -9.48 -7.27
N ILE A 103 -6.53 -9.05 -7.91
CA ILE A 103 -6.94 -9.55 -9.24
C ILE A 103 -5.82 -9.34 -10.27
N LEU A 104 -5.25 -8.13 -10.31
CA LEU A 104 -4.18 -7.77 -11.24
C LEU A 104 -2.91 -8.57 -10.97
N ARG A 105 -2.55 -8.74 -9.69
CA ARG A 105 -1.40 -9.53 -9.26
C ARG A 105 -1.53 -10.97 -9.70
N LEU A 106 -2.66 -11.61 -9.43
CA LEU A 106 -2.90 -13.01 -9.75
C LEU A 106 -2.88 -13.23 -11.27
N ALA A 107 -3.60 -12.42 -12.04
CA ALA A 107 -3.59 -12.51 -13.49
C ALA A 107 -2.18 -12.30 -14.08
N ALA A 108 -1.42 -11.34 -13.54
CA ALA A 108 -0.08 -11.04 -14.00
C ALA A 108 0.95 -12.12 -13.65
N LEU A 109 0.78 -12.86 -12.55
CA LEU A 109 1.68 -13.94 -12.14
C LEU A 109 1.33 -15.25 -12.86
N GLU A 110 0.05 -15.63 -12.86
CA GLU A 110 -0.46 -16.85 -13.52
C GLU A 110 -0.20 -16.82 -15.03
N GLY A 111 -0.44 -15.69 -15.69
CA GLY A 111 -0.29 -15.58 -17.14
C GLY A 111 -1.41 -16.31 -17.91
N GLY A 112 -1.05 -16.82 -19.10
CA GLY A 112 -1.93 -17.65 -19.94
C GLY A 112 -3.29 -17.01 -20.25
N ASP A 113 -4.32 -17.85 -20.30
CA ASP A 113 -5.69 -17.45 -20.62
C ASP A 113 -6.24 -16.35 -19.67
N THR A 114 -5.89 -16.41 -18.39
CA THR A 114 -6.32 -15.42 -17.38
C THR A 114 -5.75 -14.04 -17.73
N TRP A 115 -4.47 -13.97 -18.09
CA TRP A 115 -3.83 -12.73 -18.54
C TRP A 115 -4.41 -12.24 -19.86
N ASP A 116 -4.58 -13.11 -20.85
CA ASP A 116 -5.11 -12.76 -22.17
C ASP A 116 -6.54 -12.21 -22.06
N ARG A 117 -7.36 -12.74 -21.14
CA ARG A 117 -8.69 -12.22 -20.85
C ARG A 117 -8.65 -10.87 -20.14
N LEU A 118 -7.72 -10.66 -19.21
CA LEU A 118 -7.52 -9.35 -18.58
C LEU A 118 -7.15 -8.29 -19.62
N GLN A 119 -6.23 -8.57 -20.54
CA GLN A 119 -5.84 -7.63 -21.59
C GLN A 119 -6.99 -7.23 -22.51
N LYS A 120 -7.97 -8.13 -22.68
CA LYS A 120 -9.20 -7.91 -23.46
C LYS A 120 -10.33 -7.27 -22.63
N GLY A 121 -10.13 -7.05 -21.32
CA GLY A 121 -11.16 -6.58 -20.40
C GLY A 121 -12.31 -7.56 -20.24
N ALA A 122 -12.02 -8.86 -20.32
CA ALA A 122 -12.99 -9.94 -20.44
C ALA A 122 -12.83 -11.01 -19.34
N LEU A 123 -12.28 -10.66 -18.17
CA LEU A 123 -12.28 -11.56 -17.03
C LEU A 123 -13.72 -11.87 -16.62
N ALA A 124 -14.09 -13.15 -16.66
CA ALA A 124 -15.42 -13.64 -16.30
C ALA A 124 -15.60 -13.79 -14.77
N SER A 125 -14.51 -14.04 -14.06
CA SER A 125 -14.47 -14.20 -12.61
C SER A 125 -13.16 -13.65 -12.05
N GLU A 126 -13.15 -13.34 -10.75
CA GLU A 126 -11.91 -12.99 -10.06
C GLU A 126 -10.95 -14.19 -10.09
N PRO A 127 -9.69 -14.00 -10.50
CA PRO A 127 -8.67 -15.03 -10.40
C PRO A 127 -8.54 -15.52 -8.97
N ARG A 128 -8.31 -16.82 -8.79
CA ARG A 128 -8.02 -17.42 -7.49
C ARG A 128 -6.54 -17.83 -7.48
N PRO A 129 -5.87 -17.82 -6.31
CA PRO A 129 -4.55 -18.42 -6.21
C PRO A 129 -4.64 -19.88 -6.67
N GLY A 130 -3.89 -20.24 -7.72
CA GLY A 130 -3.70 -21.64 -8.09
C GLY A 130 -2.86 -22.37 -7.06
N GLU A 131 -2.98 -23.69 -6.98
CA GLU A 131 -2.11 -24.52 -6.12
C GLU A 131 -0.63 -24.29 -6.47
N ASP A 132 -0.29 -24.17 -7.75
CA ASP A 132 1.06 -23.87 -8.25
C ASP A 132 1.65 -22.56 -7.72
N MET A 133 0.82 -21.54 -7.46
CA MET A 133 1.29 -20.26 -6.90
C MET A 133 1.67 -20.40 -5.42
N LEU A 134 0.97 -21.26 -4.67
CA LEU A 134 1.37 -21.63 -3.31
C LEU A 134 2.66 -22.45 -3.34
N GLU A 135 2.82 -23.33 -4.33
CA GLU A 135 4.05 -24.10 -4.53
C GLU A 135 5.23 -23.22 -4.97
N MET A 136 5.05 -22.16 -5.76
CA MET A 136 6.15 -21.23 -6.11
C MET A 136 6.66 -20.43 -4.91
N PHE A 137 5.81 -20.15 -3.92
CA PHE A 137 6.23 -19.60 -2.63
C PHE A 137 6.87 -20.67 -1.73
N ALA A 138 6.40 -21.92 -1.80
CA ALA A 138 6.98 -23.05 -1.07
C ALA A 138 8.30 -23.58 -1.68
N ALA A 139 8.54 -23.37 -2.98
CA ALA A 139 9.75 -23.80 -3.70
C ALA A 139 11.00 -23.01 -3.26
N GLY A 140 10.83 -21.87 -2.60
CA GLY A 140 11.89 -21.18 -1.85
C GLY A 140 12.23 -21.86 -0.51
N ALA A 141 11.49 -22.89 -0.11
CA ALA A 141 11.66 -23.66 1.13
C ALA A 141 11.93 -25.15 0.87
N ALA A 142 12.27 -25.56 -0.36
CA ALA A 142 12.68 -26.93 -0.64
C ALA A 142 14.13 -27.16 -0.15
N PRO A 143 14.38 -28.07 0.81
CA PRO A 143 15.71 -28.29 1.35
C PRO A 143 16.52 -29.18 0.38
N VAL A 144 17.43 -28.58 -0.38
CA VAL A 144 18.43 -29.34 -1.15
C VAL A 144 19.74 -29.40 -0.37
N ALA A 145 19.87 -30.50 0.37
CA ALA A 145 21.10 -31.20 0.74
C ALA A 145 22.21 -30.45 1.51
N GLY A 146 22.29 -30.74 2.82
CA GLY A 146 23.55 -30.98 3.52
C GLY A 146 23.56 -30.46 4.96
N ARG A 147 23.62 -31.37 5.95
CA ARG A 147 23.68 -31.06 7.41
C ARG A 147 24.73 -30.00 7.82
N ARG A 148 25.77 -29.77 7.00
CA ARG A 148 26.77 -28.68 7.18
C ARG A 148 26.37 -27.35 6.52
N GLY A 149 25.67 -27.38 5.40
CA GLY A 149 25.10 -26.18 4.74
C GLY A 149 23.95 -25.60 5.54
N GLU A 150 23.07 -26.44 6.07
CA GLU A 150 21.95 -26.03 6.95
C GLU A 150 22.43 -25.31 8.22
N GLN A 151 23.52 -25.77 8.84
CA GLN A 151 24.08 -25.06 10.01
C GLN A 151 24.72 -23.71 9.63
N ALA A 152 25.36 -23.62 8.46
CA ALA A 152 25.96 -22.37 8.00
C ALA A 152 24.89 -21.35 7.55
N GLU A 153 23.80 -21.81 6.93
CA GLU A 153 22.66 -20.98 6.55
C GLU A 153 21.80 -20.61 7.74
N ALA A 154 21.56 -21.51 8.69
CA ALA A 154 20.87 -21.18 9.94
C ALA A 154 21.65 -20.14 10.76
N ARG A 155 22.98 -20.22 10.80
CA ARG A 155 23.83 -19.18 11.43
C ARG A 155 23.74 -17.84 10.69
N ARG A 156 23.77 -17.84 9.36
CA ARG A 156 23.63 -16.61 8.56
C ARG A 156 22.22 -16.00 8.66
N ALA A 157 21.18 -16.82 8.71
CA ALA A 157 19.81 -16.39 8.94
C ALA A 157 19.63 -15.82 10.36
N ALA A 158 20.22 -16.45 11.38
CA ALA A 158 20.22 -15.95 12.75
C ALA A 158 20.99 -14.63 12.88
N GLU A 159 22.12 -14.47 12.19
CA GLU A 159 22.87 -13.21 12.17
C GLU A 159 22.10 -12.09 11.46
N LEU A 160 21.39 -12.40 10.37
CA LEU A 160 20.53 -11.43 9.68
C LEU A 160 19.31 -11.06 10.52
N ALA A 161 18.69 -12.02 11.20
CA ALA A 161 17.59 -11.77 12.14
C ALA A 161 18.05 -10.92 13.33
N GLN A 162 19.25 -11.18 13.88
CA GLN A 162 19.82 -10.35 14.95
C GLN A 162 20.16 -8.94 14.47
N ARG A 163 20.64 -8.78 13.22
CA ARG A 163 20.90 -7.44 12.65
C ARG A 163 19.60 -6.67 12.40
N ALA A 164 18.54 -7.36 11.94
CA ALA A 164 17.22 -6.76 11.79
C ALA A 164 16.64 -6.35 13.14
N ALA A 165 16.72 -7.22 14.16
CA ALA A 165 16.27 -6.90 15.52
C ALA A 165 17.02 -5.69 16.11
N ARG A 166 18.34 -5.61 15.91
CA ARG A 166 19.12 -4.43 16.35
C ARG A 166 18.74 -3.15 15.60
N ALA A 167 18.45 -3.25 14.30
CA ALA A 167 18.00 -2.10 13.53
C ALA A 167 16.60 -1.61 13.97
N ASP A 168 15.71 -2.54 14.32
CA ASP A 168 14.39 -2.22 14.86
C ASP A 168 14.48 -1.60 16.25
N ASP A 169 15.36 -2.10 17.12
CA ASP A 169 15.64 -1.50 18.44
C ASP A 169 16.20 -0.08 18.29
N GLU A 170 17.15 0.15 17.37
CA GLU A 170 17.67 1.50 17.09
C GLU A 170 16.58 2.45 16.54
N LEU A 171 15.65 1.93 15.73
CA LEU A 171 14.52 2.70 15.22
C LEU A 171 13.54 3.07 16.36
N ALA A 172 13.27 2.12 17.26
CA ALA A 172 12.42 2.33 18.43
C ALA A 172 13.02 3.35 19.41
N GLU A 173 14.33 3.31 19.64
CA GLU A 173 15.04 4.29 20.47
C GLU A 173 14.98 5.70 19.84
N ARG A 174 15.20 5.81 18.52
CA ARG A 174 15.08 7.10 17.80
C ARG A 174 13.66 7.65 17.84
N ALA A 175 12.65 6.80 17.69
CA ALA A 175 11.24 7.19 17.81
C ALA A 175 10.93 7.69 19.23
N THR A 176 11.42 6.99 20.25
CA THR A 176 11.23 7.37 21.66
C THR A 176 11.93 8.69 22.01
N ALA A 177 13.17 8.89 21.54
CA ALA A 177 13.90 10.14 21.70
C ALA A 177 13.18 11.32 21.01
N THR A 178 12.64 11.10 19.81
CA THR A 178 11.87 12.10 19.07
C THR A 178 10.58 12.46 19.80
N ALA A 179 9.85 11.46 20.31
CA ALA A 179 8.62 11.68 21.08
C ALA A 179 8.90 12.45 22.39
N ARG A 180 10.01 12.17 23.07
CA ARG A 180 10.45 12.93 24.26
C ARG A 180 10.76 14.38 23.92
N ARG A 181 11.50 14.63 22.83
CA ARG A 181 11.82 15.99 22.36
C ARG A 181 10.55 16.78 22.05
N LEU A 182 9.61 16.19 21.30
CA LEU A 182 8.33 16.83 20.98
C LEU A 182 7.50 17.15 22.23
N ARG A 183 7.51 16.29 23.26
CA ARG A 183 6.86 16.59 24.55
C ARG A 183 7.52 17.74 25.29
N GLN A 184 8.85 17.82 25.29
CA GLN A 184 9.58 18.96 25.87
C GLN A 184 9.27 20.26 25.14
N GLU A 185 9.34 20.27 23.80
CA GLU A 185 8.99 21.42 22.97
C GLU A 185 7.54 21.89 23.23
N ALA A 186 6.60 20.96 23.35
CA ALA A 186 5.21 21.29 23.68
C ALA A 186 5.06 21.87 25.09
N THR A 187 5.82 21.37 26.08
CA THR A 187 5.79 21.88 27.45
C THR A 187 6.39 23.29 27.54
N GLU A 188 7.50 23.54 26.84
CA GLU A 188 8.13 24.86 26.75
C GLU A 188 7.24 25.87 26.01
N ALA A 189 6.54 25.44 24.96
CA ALA A 189 5.55 26.26 24.27
C ALA A 189 4.38 26.63 25.21
N ALA A 190 3.87 25.67 25.99
CA ALA A 190 2.81 25.92 26.97
C ALA A 190 3.27 26.88 28.07
N ALA A 191 4.49 26.74 28.58
CA ALA A 191 5.06 27.64 29.58
C ALA A 191 5.20 29.08 29.04
N ARG A 192 5.64 29.25 27.78
CA ARG A 192 5.71 30.56 27.14
C ARG A 192 4.34 31.20 26.95
N ALA A 193 3.33 30.41 26.57
CA ALA A 193 1.95 30.89 26.45
C ALA A 193 1.41 31.39 27.79
N ALA A 194 1.61 30.63 28.88
CA ALA A 194 1.19 31.04 30.22
C ALA A 194 1.88 32.34 30.70
N ALA A 195 3.19 32.48 30.46
CA ALA A 195 3.91 33.70 30.80
C ALA A 195 3.38 34.93 30.04
N ALA A 196 3.03 34.77 28.76
CA ALA A 196 2.45 35.83 27.94
C ALA A 196 1.03 36.22 28.42
N GLU A 197 0.23 35.26 28.88
CA GLU A 197 -1.08 35.52 29.48
C GLU A 197 -0.97 36.30 30.80
N ASP A 198 -0.04 35.93 31.67
CA ASP A 198 0.23 36.63 32.92
C ASP A 198 0.70 38.08 32.69
N GLU A 199 1.57 38.29 31.72
CA GLU A 199 2.04 39.63 31.33
C GLU A 199 0.89 40.48 30.76
N ALA A 200 0.05 39.90 29.89
CA ALA A 200 -1.14 40.56 29.37
C ALA A 200 -2.13 40.92 30.49
N ALA A 201 -2.30 40.07 31.49
CA ALA A 201 -3.14 40.34 32.66
C ALA A 201 -2.61 41.51 33.50
N ARG A 202 -1.30 41.56 33.75
CA ARG A 202 -0.64 42.67 34.45
C ARG A 202 -0.77 43.99 33.69
N ALA A 203 -0.55 43.99 32.39
CA ALA A 203 -0.73 45.16 31.55
C ALA A 203 -2.18 45.69 31.59
N ARG A 204 -3.18 44.79 31.53
CA ARG A 204 -4.59 45.15 31.68
C ARG A 204 -4.91 45.73 33.06
N ALA A 205 -4.36 45.17 34.13
CA ALA A 205 -4.55 45.67 35.49
C ALA A 205 -3.95 47.07 35.67
N GLN A 206 -2.74 47.31 35.14
CA GLN A 206 -2.09 48.62 35.15
C GLN A 206 -2.89 49.64 34.35
N ALA A 207 -3.38 49.28 33.16
CA ALA A 207 -4.23 50.14 32.34
C ALA A 207 -5.51 50.55 33.08
N LYS A 208 -6.19 49.60 33.76
CA LYS A 208 -7.37 49.89 34.59
C LYS A 208 -7.04 50.81 35.78
N LYS A 209 -5.88 50.64 36.42
CA LYS A 209 -5.43 51.50 37.53
C LYS A 209 -5.17 52.93 37.05
N SER A 210 -4.48 53.10 35.92
CA SER A 210 -4.26 54.40 35.30
C SER A 210 -5.57 55.09 34.90
N GLN A 211 -6.52 54.36 34.30
CA GLN A 211 -7.86 54.89 33.96
C GLN A 211 -8.67 55.33 35.19
N ARG A 212 -8.50 54.66 36.34
CA ARG A 212 -9.15 55.08 37.60
C ARG A 212 -8.50 56.32 38.20
N ALA A 213 -7.18 56.46 38.08
CA ALA A 213 -6.44 57.63 38.56
C ALA A 213 -6.67 58.88 37.71
N SER A 214 -6.98 58.71 36.42
CA SER A 214 -7.30 59.82 35.49
C SER A 214 -8.80 60.18 35.44
N ARG A 215 -9.68 59.48 36.18
CA ARG A 215 -11.08 59.92 36.33
C ARG A 215 -11.12 61.13 37.27
N PRO A 216 -11.60 62.31 36.82
CA PRO A 216 -11.75 63.45 37.69
C PRO A 216 -12.75 63.10 38.79
N ARG A 217 -12.40 63.38 40.05
CA ARG A 217 -13.37 63.38 41.15
C ARG A 217 -14.39 64.46 40.83
N GLY A 218 -15.56 64.05 40.35
CA GLY A 218 -16.69 64.94 40.16
C GLY A 218 -17.00 65.65 41.47
N SER A 219 -16.91 66.97 41.40
CA SER A 219 -17.19 67.92 42.47
C SER A 219 -18.58 67.66 43.09
N SER A 220 -18.64 67.65 44.42
CA SER A 220 -19.83 68.08 45.16
C SER A 220 -19.88 69.61 45.19
#